data_AF-A0A4R9H074-F1
#
_entry.id   AF-A0A4R9H074-F1
#
_cell.length_a   1.000
_cell.length_b   1.000
_cell.length_c   1.000
_cell.angle_alpha   90.00
_cell.angle_beta   90.00
_cell.angle_gamma   90.00
#
_symmetry.space_group_name_H-M   'P 1'
#
loop_
_entity.id
_entity.type
_entity.pdbx_description
1 polymer ?
#
loop_
_entity_poly.entity_id
_entity_poly.type
_entity_poly.pdbx_seq_one_letter_code
_entity_poly.pdbx_strand_id
1 'polypeptide(L)'
;MKDGRILKGEVLHQSAFKIRFKSEEGKEEEILKSTIRRITFKNPGVKEIPKQEKIETPTPLLETKLKAEEPKPSQEKATSILSNRHSFEILGGIGKSSYESQVANFHRNVEQYGTILGGNGGFFYNSPDRKDSNAKTINLRYTWKRFVGELGGSHLNSLESVNNFGTIVYPDLSGATTVTQAAFTPGVPYHTISYKQLNVQFSYTAYSRSGLEIRPILGYYKVWQKGKDDSTYEISPKDPGNTDAIDWTIKYGTSFSDYLSGPSVGAALEYKWKEKWETRWEFQKQFLQGNSIYTRDQIAYLVGSFFEERAALNNQWKVNSQSISGKLVYHWRDSVFFWSGFQYSKLTYKMEHLGGDLDLNGSPFEAYINTVLIQSLTQGLAGNSTAKAIFVGAGYSLDFSKKEAQ
;
A
#
# COMPACT_ATOMS: atom_id res chain seq x y z
N MET A 1 33.96 45.95 13.83
CA MET A 1 34.22 44.50 13.78
C MET A 1 33.64 43.83 15.01
N LYS A 2 33.44 42.50 15.01
CA LYS A 2 32.90 41.78 16.18
C LYS A 2 33.86 41.79 17.37
N ASP A 3 35.15 41.95 17.11
CA ASP A 3 36.22 42.12 18.10
C ASP A 3 36.41 43.58 18.58
N GLY A 4 35.50 44.48 18.22
CA GLY A 4 35.55 45.89 18.64
C GLY A 4 36.39 46.82 17.75
N ARG A 5 37.19 46.30 16.81
CA ARG A 5 37.99 47.15 15.91
C ARG A 5 37.13 47.90 14.89
N ILE A 6 37.50 49.12 14.54
CA ILE A 6 36.85 49.90 13.47
C ILE A 6 37.86 50.02 12.32
N LEU A 7 37.51 49.47 11.16
CA LEU A 7 38.33 49.56 9.95
C LEU A 7 37.68 50.60 9.02
N LYS A 8 38.48 51.54 8.52
CA LYS A 8 38.08 52.57 7.56
C LYS A 8 38.89 52.41 6.28
N GLY A 9 38.23 52.56 5.15
CA GLY A 9 38.86 52.38 3.85
C GLY A 9 37.85 52.18 2.73
N GLU A 10 38.36 52.05 1.52
CA GLU A 10 37.58 51.86 0.31
C GLU A 10 37.44 50.37 -0.01
N VAL A 11 36.22 49.93 -0.37
CA VAL A 11 35.98 48.54 -0.75
C VAL A 11 36.38 48.34 -2.21
N LEU A 12 37.43 47.55 -2.45
CA LEU A 12 37.93 47.24 -3.80
C LEU A 12 37.14 46.11 -4.45
N HIS A 13 36.84 45.05 -3.69
CA HIS A 13 36.13 43.89 -4.22
C HIS A 13 35.33 43.19 -3.13
N GLN A 14 34.12 42.74 -3.47
CA GLN A 14 33.23 42.05 -2.55
C GLN A 14 32.77 40.72 -3.15
N SER A 15 33.02 39.63 -2.43
CA SER A 15 32.48 38.29 -2.71
C SER A 15 31.37 37.94 -1.72
N ALA A 16 30.75 36.76 -1.89
CA ALA A 16 29.71 36.26 -0.98
C ALA A 16 30.21 36.19 0.47
N PHE A 17 31.47 35.82 0.70
CA PHE A 17 32.01 35.54 2.03
C PHE A 17 33.09 36.54 2.50
N LYS A 18 33.70 37.30 1.59
CA LYS A 18 34.87 38.14 1.87
C LYS A 18 34.76 39.53 1.26
N ILE A 19 35.41 40.50 1.89
CA ILE A 19 35.57 41.87 1.42
C ILE A 19 37.07 42.17 1.37
N ARG A 20 37.57 42.60 0.21
CA ARG A 20 38.89 43.25 0.12
C ARG A 20 38.70 44.75 0.17
N PHE A 21 39.39 45.40 1.08
CA PHE A 21 39.37 46.85 1.21
C PHE A 21 40.78 47.40 1.30
N LYS A 22 40.96 48.64 0.86
CA LYS A 22 42.19 49.40 0.98
C LYS A 22 42.05 50.34 2.15
N SER A 23 42.92 50.22 3.16
CA SER A 23 42.92 51.11 4.32
C SER A 23 43.29 52.54 3.90
N GLU A 24 43.01 53.52 4.76
CA GLU A 24 43.44 54.92 4.56
C GLU A 24 44.98 55.04 4.44
N GLU A 25 45.73 54.08 4.96
CA GLU A 25 47.19 53.97 4.83
C GLU A 25 47.65 53.30 3.53
N GLY A 26 46.73 52.98 2.62
CA GLY A 26 47.01 52.44 1.29
C GLY A 26 47.29 50.93 1.25
N LYS A 27 47.16 50.22 2.37
CA LYS A 27 47.39 48.78 2.47
C LYS A 27 46.12 47.99 2.14
N GLU A 28 46.25 46.95 1.32
CA GLU A 28 45.13 46.08 0.95
C GLU A 28 44.97 44.93 1.95
N GLU A 29 43.77 44.76 2.50
CA GLU A 29 43.46 43.69 3.46
C GLU A 29 42.15 42.96 3.09
N GLU A 30 42.15 41.64 3.27
CA GLU A 30 40.99 40.78 3.02
C GLU A 30 40.33 40.36 4.34
N ILE A 31 39.05 40.71 4.52
CA ILE A 31 38.28 40.41 5.73
C ILE A 31 37.07 39.52 5.41
N LEU A 32 36.80 38.56 6.30
CA LEU A 32 35.61 37.71 6.23
C LEU A 32 34.37 38.49 6.71
N LYS A 33 33.27 38.45 5.97
CA LYS A 33 32.01 39.13 6.36
C LYS A 33 31.47 38.63 7.71
N SER A 34 31.77 37.39 8.08
CA SER A 34 31.39 36.79 9.38
C SER A 34 32.00 37.52 10.58
N THR A 35 33.10 38.25 10.40
CA THR A 35 33.81 39.00 11.44
C THR A 35 33.33 40.46 11.55
N ILE A 36 32.48 40.91 10.63
CA ILE A 36 31.96 42.27 10.58
C ILE A 36 30.67 42.35 11.41
N ARG A 37 30.58 43.34 12.30
CA ARG A 37 29.39 43.58 13.13
C ARG A 37 28.37 44.51 12.45
N ARG A 38 28.85 45.56 11.79
CA ARG A 38 28.04 46.57 11.07
C ARG A 38 28.94 47.26 10.04
N ILE A 39 28.38 47.58 8.87
CA ILE A 39 29.01 48.42 7.84
C ILE A 39 28.18 49.69 7.74
N THR A 40 28.84 50.86 7.74
CA THR A 40 28.18 52.15 7.60
C THR A 40 28.88 52.93 6.50
N PHE A 41 28.13 53.36 5.48
CA PHE A 41 28.65 54.08 4.31
C PHE A 41 28.66 55.61 4.49
N LYS A 42 28.53 56.10 5.73
CA LYS A 42 28.52 57.54 6.06
C LYS A 42 29.19 57.75 7.42
N ASN A 43 30.04 58.78 7.53
CA ASN A 43 30.78 59.13 8.74
C ASN A 43 29.84 59.21 9.97
N PRO A 44 30.05 58.38 11.01
CA PRO A 44 29.20 58.40 12.20
C PRO A 44 29.64 59.54 13.11
N GLY A 45 29.07 60.73 12.90
CA GLY A 45 29.42 61.90 13.67
C GLY A 45 28.39 63.02 13.60
N VAL A 46 27.15 62.77 14.00
CA VAL A 46 26.22 63.83 14.48
C VAL A 46 25.28 63.21 15.53
N LYS A 47 25.23 63.83 16.71
CA LYS A 47 24.41 63.48 17.87
C LYS A 47 22.93 63.85 17.65
N GLU A 48 22.02 62.98 18.08
CA GLU A 48 20.57 63.23 18.15
C GLU A 48 20.22 64.13 19.35
N ILE A 49 19.25 65.04 19.16
CA ILE A 49 18.55 65.80 20.21
C ILE A 49 17.06 65.39 20.12
N PRO A 50 16.33 65.18 21.24
CA PRO A 50 15.06 64.48 21.23
C PRO A 50 13.83 65.35 20.95
N LYS A 51 12.78 64.67 20.44
CA LYS A 51 11.44 65.12 20.04
C LYS A 51 10.66 65.91 21.11
N GLN A 52 9.84 66.86 20.63
CA GLN A 52 8.55 67.25 21.24
C GLN A 52 7.42 67.19 20.20
N GLU A 53 6.21 66.95 20.71
CA GLU A 53 4.95 66.55 20.06
C GLU A 53 4.22 67.68 19.30
N LYS A 54 3.48 67.34 18.23
CA LYS A 54 2.00 67.38 18.15
C LYS A 54 1.46 67.31 16.70
N ILE A 55 0.56 66.33 16.51
CA ILE A 55 -0.74 66.29 15.80
C ILE A 55 -1.05 67.41 14.77
N GLU A 56 -1.36 67.02 13.53
CA GLU A 56 -2.64 67.27 12.77
C GLU A 56 -2.45 67.14 11.24
N THR A 57 -3.22 66.24 10.63
CA THR A 57 -3.60 66.21 9.20
C THR A 57 -4.83 67.12 8.99
N PRO A 58 -5.14 67.72 7.80
CA PRO A 58 -5.21 67.00 6.51
C PRO A 58 -4.96 67.77 5.18
N THR A 59 -4.96 66.97 4.09
CA THR A 59 -5.36 67.24 2.68
C THR A 59 -4.34 67.81 1.66
N PRO A 60 -4.48 67.50 0.34
CA PRO A 60 -3.47 66.73 -0.42
C PRO A 60 -3.10 67.36 -1.80
N LEU A 61 -2.35 66.59 -2.61
CA LEU A 61 -2.12 66.62 -4.09
C LEU A 61 -0.62 66.77 -4.44
N LEU A 62 0.01 65.65 -4.87
CA LEU A 62 0.50 65.36 -6.25
C LEU A 62 1.92 65.96 -6.47
N GLU A 63 3.00 65.31 -6.89
CA GLU A 63 3.42 64.06 -7.54
C GLU A 63 4.90 63.84 -7.07
N THR A 64 5.62 62.72 -7.10
CA THR A 64 5.83 61.70 -8.12
C THR A 64 6.46 60.48 -7.40
N LYS A 65 5.78 59.33 -7.36
CA LYS A 65 6.35 58.06 -6.85
C LYS A 65 6.95 57.28 -8.01
N LEU A 66 8.28 57.25 -8.12
CA LEU A 66 8.98 56.18 -8.84
C LEU A 66 9.19 55.02 -7.87
N LYS A 67 8.34 53.99 -8.02
CA LYS A 67 8.54 52.66 -7.45
C LYS A 67 9.85 52.09 -8.00
N ALA A 68 10.80 51.80 -7.11
CA ALA A 68 11.76 50.73 -7.34
C ALA A 68 11.24 49.52 -6.55
N GLU A 69 10.78 48.51 -7.28
CA GLU A 69 10.35 47.23 -6.76
C GLU A 69 11.48 46.55 -6.00
N GLU A 70 11.25 46.28 -4.71
CA GLU A 70 11.95 45.20 -4.02
C GLU A 70 11.53 43.85 -4.66
N PRO A 71 12.46 42.96 -5.02
CA PRO A 71 12.11 41.67 -5.57
C PRO A 71 11.49 40.81 -4.46
N LYS A 72 10.17 40.63 -4.51
CA LYS A 72 9.47 39.58 -3.77
C LYS A 72 10.11 38.22 -4.11
N PRO A 73 10.41 37.35 -3.14
CA PRO A 73 10.94 36.03 -3.43
C PRO A 73 9.86 35.16 -4.10
N SER A 74 10.02 34.94 -5.41
CA SER A 74 9.59 33.80 -6.25
C SER A 74 8.29 33.04 -5.95
N GLN A 75 7.25 33.64 -5.36
CA GLN A 75 5.94 32.97 -5.27
C GLN A 75 5.27 32.90 -6.64
N GLU A 76 5.39 33.91 -7.50
CA GLU A 76 4.73 33.95 -8.81
C GLU A 76 5.20 32.87 -9.80
N LYS A 77 6.48 32.45 -9.75
CA LYS A 77 7.00 31.40 -10.63
C LYS A 77 6.55 29.99 -10.24
N ALA A 78 6.27 29.74 -8.96
CA ALA A 78 5.74 28.44 -8.52
C ALA A 78 4.25 28.29 -8.88
N THR A 79 3.47 29.38 -8.82
CA THR A 79 2.06 29.36 -9.19
C THR A 79 1.83 29.20 -10.68
N SER A 80 2.68 29.78 -11.54
CA SER A 80 2.52 29.72 -13.00
C SER A 80 2.82 28.35 -13.62
N ILE A 81 3.69 27.55 -13.00
CA ILE A 81 4.04 26.19 -13.48
C ILE A 81 2.90 25.20 -13.21
N LEU A 82 2.20 25.34 -12.08
CA LEU A 82 1.10 24.43 -11.69
C LEU A 82 -0.22 24.73 -12.42
N SER A 83 -0.45 25.97 -12.86
CA SER A 83 -1.73 26.37 -13.47
C SER A 83 -1.91 25.89 -14.91
N ASN A 84 -0.82 25.48 -15.58
CA ASN A 84 -0.83 25.12 -16.99
C ASN A 84 -0.63 23.63 -17.27
N ARG A 85 -0.40 22.77 -16.26
CA ARG A 85 -0.06 21.34 -16.44
C ARG A 85 -1.26 20.51 -16.90
N HIS A 86 -1.16 19.88 -18.06
CA HIS A 86 -2.17 18.99 -18.62
C HIS A 86 -1.46 17.78 -19.20
N SER A 87 -1.54 16.63 -18.54
CA SER A 87 -0.86 15.44 -19.05
C SER A 87 -1.67 14.17 -18.86
N PHE A 88 -1.51 13.25 -19.80
CA PHE A 88 -2.04 11.90 -19.71
C PHE A 88 -0.90 10.88 -19.74
N GLU A 89 -0.85 10.03 -18.74
CA GLU A 89 0.15 8.97 -18.60
C GLU A 89 -0.52 7.61 -18.61
N ILE A 90 0.02 6.69 -19.40
CA ILE A 90 -0.26 5.26 -19.32
C ILE A 90 1.03 4.54 -18.92
N LEU A 91 0.97 3.70 -17.90
CA LEU A 91 2.11 2.89 -17.50
C LEU A 91 1.69 1.46 -17.20
N GLY A 92 2.49 0.51 -17.68
CA GLY A 92 2.33 -0.91 -17.46
C GLY A 92 3.59 -1.49 -16.84
N GLY A 93 3.45 -2.58 -16.10
CA GLY A 93 4.57 -3.27 -15.48
C GLY A 93 4.32 -4.75 -15.26
N ILE A 94 5.41 -5.49 -15.23
CA ILE A 94 5.47 -6.91 -14.87
C ILE A 94 6.43 -7.08 -13.70
N GLY A 95 6.26 -8.17 -12.95
CA GLY A 95 6.99 -8.31 -11.70
C GLY A 95 6.86 -9.66 -11.05
N LYS A 96 7.33 -9.70 -9.81
CA LYS A 96 7.18 -10.82 -8.88
C LYS A 96 6.34 -10.39 -7.69
N SER A 97 5.49 -11.28 -7.22
CA SER A 97 4.63 -11.05 -6.06
C SER A 97 4.60 -12.25 -5.14
N SER A 98 4.33 -11.98 -3.86
CA SER A 98 3.85 -12.98 -2.92
C SER A 98 2.57 -12.46 -2.28
N TYR A 99 1.65 -13.37 -2.08
CA TYR A 99 0.32 -13.10 -1.55
C TYR A 99 -0.03 -14.19 -0.54
N GLU A 100 -0.63 -13.78 0.57
CA GLU A 100 -1.11 -14.64 1.64
C GLU A 100 -2.60 -14.35 1.86
N SER A 101 -3.42 -15.41 1.79
CA SER A 101 -4.87 -15.30 1.95
C SER A 101 -5.29 -15.54 3.38
N GLN A 102 -5.96 -14.55 3.98
CA GLN A 102 -6.67 -14.75 5.24
C GLN A 102 -7.85 -15.69 5.08
N VAL A 103 -8.56 -15.67 3.95
CA VAL A 103 -9.79 -16.46 3.80
C VAL A 103 -9.48 -17.96 3.88
N ALA A 104 -8.48 -18.43 3.13
CA ALA A 104 -8.07 -19.83 3.21
C ALA A 104 -7.57 -20.21 4.60
N ASN A 105 -6.74 -19.36 5.22
CA ASN A 105 -6.21 -19.61 6.57
C ASN A 105 -7.30 -19.58 7.65
N PHE A 106 -8.29 -18.71 7.51
CA PHE A 106 -9.43 -18.63 8.40
C PHE A 106 -10.17 -19.97 8.43
N HIS A 107 -10.49 -20.54 7.27
CA HIS A 107 -11.20 -21.81 7.20
C HIS A 107 -10.39 -22.98 7.76
N ARG A 108 -9.09 -23.06 7.44
CA ARG A 108 -8.18 -24.04 8.06
C ARG A 108 -8.18 -23.92 9.59
N ASN A 109 -8.15 -22.70 10.11
CA ASN A 109 -8.20 -22.45 11.55
C ASN A 109 -9.57 -22.85 12.16
N VAL A 110 -10.68 -22.59 11.47
CA VAL A 110 -12.02 -23.02 11.92
C VAL A 110 -12.10 -24.54 12.00
N GLU A 111 -11.62 -25.25 10.97
CA GLU A 111 -11.59 -26.72 10.95
C GLU A 111 -10.68 -27.29 12.05
N GLN A 112 -9.49 -26.71 12.25
CA GLN A 112 -8.59 -27.09 13.33
C GLN A 112 -9.20 -26.82 14.71
N TYR A 113 -9.89 -25.70 14.89
CA TYR A 113 -10.57 -25.38 16.15
C TYR A 113 -11.71 -26.36 16.43
N GLY A 114 -12.47 -26.73 15.40
CA GLY A 114 -13.48 -27.80 15.48
C GLY A 114 -12.87 -29.15 15.87
N THR A 115 -11.71 -29.50 15.31
CA THR A 115 -10.96 -30.72 15.65
C THR A 115 -10.58 -30.76 17.14
N ILE A 116 -10.06 -29.64 17.67
CA ILE A 116 -9.64 -29.52 19.09
C ILE A 116 -10.84 -29.64 20.04
N LEU A 117 -11.98 -29.05 19.70
CA LEU A 117 -13.16 -29.04 20.57
C LEU A 117 -14.03 -30.30 20.44
N GLY A 118 -14.12 -30.87 19.24
CA GLY A 118 -15.04 -31.95 18.91
C GLY A 118 -14.54 -33.35 19.24
N GLY A 119 -13.23 -33.55 19.42
CA GLY A 119 -12.64 -34.82 19.88
C GLY A 119 -12.78 -36.03 18.93
N ASN A 120 -13.49 -35.91 17.80
CA ASN A 120 -13.85 -37.00 16.89
C ASN A 120 -12.98 -37.03 15.61
N GLY A 121 -11.70 -36.67 15.73
CA GLY A 121 -10.76 -36.60 14.60
C GLY A 121 -10.82 -35.29 13.82
N GLY A 122 -9.91 -35.16 12.85
CA GLY A 122 -9.67 -33.94 12.07
C GLY A 122 -8.19 -33.64 11.89
N PHE A 123 -7.89 -32.53 11.20
CA PHE A 123 -6.54 -32.17 10.77
C PHE A 123 -6.02 -30.92 11.49
N PHE A 124 -4.74 -30.97 11.84
CA PHE A 124 -3.95 -29.81 12.25
C PHE A 124 -3.23 -29.26 11.03
N TYR A 125 -3.48 -27.98 10.73
CA TYR A 125 -2.92 -27.32 9.56
C TYR A 125 -1.62 -26.63 9.93
N ASN A 126 -0.53 -27.00 9.24
CA ASN A 126 0.69 -26.21 9.32
C ASN A 126 0.54 -24.92 8.53
N SER A 127 1.46 -23.99 8.77
CA SER A 127 1.57 -22.80 7.93
C SER A 127 1.85 -23.23 6.48
N PRO A 128 1.04 -22.78 5.51
CA PRO A 128 1.25 -23.14 4.12
C PRO A 128 2.64 -22.73 3.63
N ASP A 129 3.26 -23.58 2.82
CA ASP A 129 4.48 -23.22 2.12
C ASP A 129 4.15 -22.36 0.90
N ARG A 130 4.92 -21.30 0.69
CA ARG A 130 4.61 -20.24 -0.28
C ARG A 130 5.80 -19.91 -1.15
N LYS A 131 5.54 -19.75 -2.45
CA LYS A 131 6.52 -19.31 -3.44
C LYS A 131 6.02 -18.09 -4.21
N ASP A 132 6.94 -17.17 -4.47
CA ASP A 132 6.69 -15.98 -5.28
C ASP A 132 6.28 -16.37 -6.70
N SER A 133 5.29 -15.66 -7.24
CA SER A 133 4.81 -15.86 -8.61
C SER A 133 4.77 -14.54 -9.37
N ASN A 134 4.17 -14.55 -10.55
CA ASN A 134 4.13 -13.40 -11.44
C ASN A 134 3.15 -12.32 -10.96
N ALA A 135 3.53 -11.06 -11.21
CA ALA A 135 2.73 -9.88 -10.95
C ALA A 135 2.60 -9.05 -12.22
N LYS A 136 1.46 -8.39 -12.40
CA LYS A 136 1.20 -7.45 -13.51
C LYS A 136 0.45 -6.22 -12.98
N THR A 137 0.73 -5.05 -13.54
CA THR A 137 -0.01 -3.83 -13.23
C THR A 137 -0.14 -2.92 -14.44
N ILE A 138 -1.22 -2.15 -14.47
CA ILE A 138 -1.47 -1.07 -15.41
C ILE A 138 -2.05 0.12 -14.64
N ASN A 139 -1.62 1.33 -14.96
CA ASN A 139 -2.17 2.55 -14.40
C ASN A 139 -2.34 3.60 -15.48
N LEU A 140 -3.46 4.30 -15.44
CA LEU A 140 -3.75 5.49 -16.20
C LEU A 140 -3.77 6.66 -15.24
N ARG A 141 -3.08 7.74 -15.58
CA ARG A 141 -3.02 8.95 -14.77
C ARG A 141 -3.29 10.15 -15.65
N TYR A 142 -4.26 10.96 -15.27
CA TYR A 142 -4.55 12.23 -15.90
C TYR A 142 -4.28 13.36 -14.92
N THR A 143 -3.45 14.31 -15.32
CA THR A 143 -3.16 15.51 -14.55
C THR A 143 -3.81 16.71 -15.22
N TRP A 144 -4.64 17.44 -14.47
CA TRP A 144 -5.26 18.68 -14.88
C TRP A 144 -5.01 19.78 -13.86
N LYS A 145 -4.09 20.68 -14.19
CA LYS A 145 -3.55 21.72 -13.31
C LYS A 145 -3.02 21.09 -12.01
N ARG A 146 -3.71 21.32 -10.90
CA ARG A 146 -3.39 20.75 -9.58
C ARG A 146 -4.10 19.44 -9.29
N PHE A 147 -5.11 19.09 -10.07
CA PHE A 147 -5.89 17.88 -9.89
C PHE A 147 -5.23 16.72 -10.62
N VAL A 148 -5.29 15.54 -10.02
CA VAL A 148 -4.81 14.31 -10.63
C VAL A 148 -5.84 13.22 -10.40
N GLY A 149 -6.32 12.64 -11.49
CA GLY A 149 -7.15 11.43 -11.49
C GLY A 149 -6.31 10.22 -11.90
N GLU A 150 -6.47 9.11 -11.20
CA GLU A 150 -5.73 7.87 -11.44
C GLU A 150 -6.69 6.67 -11.47
N LEU A 151 -6.52 5.79 -12.45
CA LEU A 151 -7.20 4.50 -12.56
C LEU A 151 -6.13 3.42 -12.66
N GLY A 152 -6.06 2.54 -11.68
CA GLY A 152 -5.01 1.53 -11.58
C GLY A 152 -5.57 0.13 -11.39
N GLY A 153 -4.88 -0.85 -11.95
CA GLY A 153 -5.18 -2.26 -11.79
C GLY A 153 -3.91 -3.07 -11.54
N SER A 154 -3.99 -4.07 -10.68
CA SER A 154 -2.89 -5.04 -10.52
C SER A 154 -3.41 -6.44 -10.27
N HIS A 155 -2.67 -7.42 -10.76
CA HIS A 155 -2.90 -8.85 -10.57
C HIS A 155 -1.61 -9.48 -10.06
N LEU A 156 -1.66 -10.00 -8.84
CA LEU A 156 -0.57 -10.60 -8.10
C LEU A 156 -0.91 -12.07 -7.91
N ASN A 157 -0.02 -12.96 -8.31
CA ASN A 157 -0.14 -14.38 -8.01
C ASN A 157 0.85 -14.79 -6.94
N SER A 158 0.55 -15.88 -6.26
CA SER A 158 1.47 -16.64 -5.40
C SER A 158 1.18 -18.12 -5.58
N LEU A 159 2.19 -18.95 -5.37
CA LEU A 159 2.01 -20.38 -5.27
C LEU A 159 1.90 -20.74 -3.79
N GLU A 160 0.93 -21.57 -3.43
CA GLU A 160 0.69 -22.07 -2.08
C GLU A 160 0.62 -23.60 -2.12
N SER A 161 1.18 -24.26 -1.10
CA SER A 161 0.89 -25.66 -0.82
C SER A 161 0.69 -25.86 0.67
N VAL A 162 -0.18 -26.79 1.02
CA VAL A 162 -0.60 -27.04 2.41
C VAL A 162 -0.19 -28.45 2.77
N ASN A 163 0.46 -28.59 3.92
CA ASN A 163 0.65 -29.87 4.56
C ASN A 163 -0.07 -29.87 5.90
N ASN A 164 -0.69 -30.99 6.21
CA ASN A 164 -1.42 -31.18 7.46
C ASN A 164 -1.15 -32.60 7.97
N PHE A 165 -1.40 -32.77 9.26
CA PHE A 165 -1.36 -34.06 9.94
C PHE A 165 -2.56 -34.12 10.86
N GLY A 166 -3.14 -35.31 11.02
CA GLY A 166 -4.33 -35.47 11.82
C GLY A 166 -4.75 -36.91 11.93
N THR A 167 -6.03 -37.10 12.19
CA THR A 167 -6.64 -38.42 12.24
C THR A 167 -7.96 -38.41 11.48
N ILE A 168 -8.19 -39.43 10.66
CA ILE A 168 -9.48 -39.69 10.04
C ILE A 168 -10.25 -40.64 10.95
N VAL A 169 -11.53 -40.36 11.15
CA VAL A 169 -12.45 -41.22 11.90
C VAL A 169 -13.53 -41.70 10.94
N TYR A 170 -13.71 -43.01 10.85
CA TYR A 170 -14.67 -43.64 9.95
C TYR A 170 -15.28 -44.89 10.59
N PRO A 171 -16.52 -45.28 10.23
CA PRO A 171 -17.08 -46.55 10.69
C PRO A 171 -16.31 -47.71 10.05
N ASP A 172 -16.05 -48.78 10.81
CA ASP A 172 -15.46 -50.01 10.28
C ASP A 172 -16.30 -50.60 9.13
N LEU A 173 -15.75 -51.58 8.41
CA LEU A 173 -16.44 -52.22 7.27
C LEU A 173 -17.73 -52.95 7.68
N SER A 174 -17.99 -53.16 8.97
CA SER A 174 -19.20 -53.78 9.51
C SER A 174 -20.24 -52.77 10.02
N GLY A 175 -19.88 -51.47 10.08
CA GLY A 175 -20.68 -50.38 10.62
C GLY A 175 -20.83 -50.39 12.15
N ALA A 176 -20.12 -51.26 12.88
CA ALA A 176 -20.36 -51.52 14.31
C ALA A 176 -19.40 -50.76 15.23
N THR A 177 -18.17 -50.47 14.77
CA THR A 177 -17.18 -49.72 15.54
C THR A 177 -16.61 -48.56 14.73
N THR A 178 -16.07 -47.54 15.41
CA THR A 178 -15.37 -46.43 14.78
C THR A 178 -13.87 -46.70 14.76
N VAL A 179 -13.27 -46.62 13.58
CA VAL A 179 -11.82 -46.68 13.40
C VAL A 179 -11.27 -45.26 13.38
N THR A 180 -10.24 -45.01 14.19
CA THR A 180 -9.46 -43.76 14.18
C THR A 180 -8.06 -44.08 13.67
N GLN A 181 -7.61 -43.36 12.65
CA GLN A 181 -6.34 -43.64 11.99
C GLN A 181 -5.58 -42.35 11.67
N ALA A 182 -4.25 -42.37 11.80
CA ALA A 182 -3.40 -41.23 11.48
C ALA A 182 -3.36 -40.95 9.97
N ALA A 183 -3.53 -39.68 9.60
CA ALA A 183 -3.54 -39.23 8.21
C ALA A 183 -2.67 -37.98 8.02
N PHE A 184 -2.19 -37.79 6.79
CA PHE A 184 -1.38 -36.63 6.44
C PHE A 184 -1.57 -36.22 4.98
N THR A 185 -1.32 -34.94 4.69
CA THR A 185 -1.23 -34.42 3.33
C THR A 185 0.24 -34.20 2.95
N PRO A 186 0.73 -34.75 1.83
CA PRO A 186 2.01 -34.33 1.27
C PRO A 186 1.86 -32.88 0.77
N GLY A 187 2.73 -31.98 1.23
CA GLY A 187 2.70 -30.55 0.89
C GLY A 187 3.11 -30.22 -0.56
N VAL A 188 2.73 -31.06 -1.51
CA VAL A 188 2.91 -30.91 -2.95
C VAL A 188 1.76 -31.61 -3.69
N PRO A 189 1.34 -31.10 -4.86
CA PRO A 189 1.91 -29.97 -5.60
C PRO A 189 1.44 -28.59 -5.10
N TYR A 190 2.04 -27.52 -5.64
CA TYR A 190 1.59 -26.15 -5.37
C TYR A 190 0.42 -25.78 -6.27
N HIS A 191 -0.54 -25.06 -5.71
CA HIS A 191 -1.62 -24.43 -6.43
C HIS A 191 -1.46 -22.91 -6.46
N THR A 192 -2.17 -22.23 -7.37
CA THR A 192 -2.08 -20.77 -7.52
C THR A 192 -3.17 -20.07 -6.71
N ILE A 193 -2.75 -19.08 -5.92
CA ILE A 193 -3.63 -18.09 -5.29
C ILE A 193 -3.37 -16.71 -5.89
N SER A 194 -4.42 -15.90 -5.99
CA SER A 194 -4.38 -14.63 -6.71
C SER A 194 -5.02 -13.50 -5.91
N TYR A 195 -4.41 -12.33 -6.00
CA TYR A 195 -4.90 -11.05 -5.50
C TYR A 195 -5.01 -10.09 -6.67
N LYS A 196 -6.22 -9.61 -6.93
CA LYS A 196 -6.51 -8.61 -7.95
C LYS A 196 -7.04 -7.37 -7.27
N GLN A 197 -6.60 -6.21 -7.72
CA GLN A 197 -7.18 -4.94 -7.29
C GLN A 197 -7.42 -4.03 -8.47
N LEU A 198 -8.46 -3.21 -8.33
CA LEU A 198 -8.79 -2.07 -9.17
C LEU A 198 -8.96 -0.87 -8.24
N ASN A 199 -8.34 0.25 -8.58
CA ASN A 199 -8.47 1.48 -7.84
C ASN A 199 -8.84 2.64 -8.76
N VAL A 200 -9.66 3.55 -8.23
CA VAL A 200 -9.95 4.85 -8.82
C VAL A 200 -9.60 5.88 -7.76
N GLN A 201 -8.79 6.86 -8.11
CA GLN A 201 -8.28 7.84 -7.17
C GLN A 201 -8.34 9.24 -7.74
N PHE A 202 -8.59 10.19 -6.86
CA PHE A 202 -8.55 11.60 -7.13
C PHE A 202 -7.70 12.29 -6.08
N SER A 203 -6.87 13.22 -6.50
CA SER A 203 -5.97 13.92 -5.60
C SER A 203 -5.77 15.37 -6.04
N TYR A 204 -5.39 16.22 -5.09
CA TYR A 204 -5.16 17.64 -5.31
C TYR A 204 -3.78 18.03 -4.82
N THR A 205 -3.03 18.79 -5.60
CA THR A 205 -1.70 19.27 -5.23
C THR A 205 -1.82 20.41 -4.21
N ALA A 206 -1.77 20.03 -2.94
CA ALA A 206 -1.88 20.95 -1.80
C ALA A 206 -0.58 21.72 -1.55
N TYR A 207 0.56 21.06 -1.77
CA TYR A 207 1.87 21.66 -1.64
C TYR A 207 2.73 21.35 -2.87
N SER A 208 3.46 22.34 -3.36
CA SER A 208 4.43 22.17 -4.43
C SER A 208 5.58 23.16 -4.26
N ARG A 209 6.81 22.66 -4.13
CA ARG A 209 8.03 23.47 -4.02
C ARG A 209 9.25 22.69 -4.49
N SER A 210 10.09 23.29 -5.33
CA SER A 210 11.39 22.73 -5.74
C SER A 210 11.32 21.29 -6.26
N GLY A 211 10.30 20.95 -7.05
CA GLY A 211 10.09 19.61 -7.59
C GLY A 211 9.40 18.61 -6.65
N LEU A 212 9.16 18.99 -5.39
CA LEU A 212 8.38 18.22 -4.42
C LEU A 212 6.90 18.59 -4.52
N GLU A 213 6.01 17.60 -4.69
CA GLU A 213 4.56 17.74 -4.66
C GLU A 213 3.97 16.83 -3.58
N ILE A 214 3.03 17.37 -2.79
CA ILE A 214 2.28 16.60 -1.79
C ILE A 214 0.79 16.69 -2.14
N ARG A 215 0.14 15.54 -2.24
CA ARG A 215 -1.26 15.43 -2.65
C ARG A 215 -2.06 14.59 -1.66
N PRO A 216 -3.07 15.13 -0.93
CA PRO A 216 -4.10 14.27 -0.34
C PRO A 216 -4.82 13.47 -1.43
N ILE A 217 -5.19 12.23 -1.09
CA ILE A 217 -5.85 11.27 -1.97
C ILE A 217 -7.22 10.91 -1.39
N LEU A 218 -8.23 10.91 -2.24
CA LEU A 218 -9.51 10.24 -2.04
C LEU A 218 -9.67 9.18 -3.13
N GLY A 219 -10.07 7.97 -2.76
CA GLY A 219 -10.19 6.89 -3.73
C GLY A 219 -11.26 5.88 -3.39
N TYR A 220 -11.40 4.92 -4.30
CA TYR A 220 -12.28 3.78 -4.15
C TYR A 220 -11.56 2.54 -4.70
N TYR A 221 -11.61 1.45 -3.94
CA TYR A 221 -10.94 0.21 -4.26
C TYR A 221 -11.96 -0.91 -4.46
N LYS A 222 -11.64 -1.81 -5.39
CA LYS A 222 -12.23 -3.15 -5.48
C LYS A 222 -11.10 -4.16 -5.45
N VAL A 223 -11.23 -5.17 -4.60
CA VAL A 223 -10.26 -6.23 -4.41
C VAL A 223 -10.96 -7.56 -4.63
N TRP A 224 -10.35 -8.43 -5.43
CA TRP A 224 -10.77 -9.82 -5.59
C TRP A 224 -9.63 -10.73 -5.20
N GLN A 225 -9.90 -11.69 -4.34
CA GLN A 225 -8.94 -12.73 -3.98
C GLN A 225 -9.52 -14.07 -4.35
N LYS A 226 -8.72 -14.94 -4.94
CA LYS A 226 -9.18 -16.27 -5.37
C LYS A 226 -8.07 -17.29 -5.24
N GLY A 227 -8.43 -18.50 -4.86
CA GLY A 227 -7.56 -19.67 -4.91
C GLY A 227 -8.37 -20.92 -5.16
N LYS A 228 -7.73 -21.90 -5.81
CA LYS A 228 -8.30 -23.22 -6.01
C LYS A 228 -7.19 -24.25 -5.87
N ASP A 229 -7.44 -25.26 -5.05
CA ASP A 229 -6.59 -26.43 -4.89
C ASP A 229 -7.43 -27.67 -5.20
N ASP A 230 -7.15 -28.31 -6.33
CA ASP A 230 -7.76 -29.59 -6.70
C ASP A 230 -6.75 -30.74 -6.63
N SER A 231 -5.60 -30.49 -5.99
CA SER A 231 -4.40 -31.31 -6.10
C SER A 231 -3.94 -31.93 -4.79
N THR A 232 -4.57 -31.54 -3.69
CA THR A 232 -4.28 -32.08 -2.37
C THR A 232 -4.87 -33.49 -2.21
N TYR A 233 -4.05 -34.39 -1.68
CA TYR A 233 -4.45 -35.74 -1.31
C TYR A 233 -4.13 -35.97 0.16
N GLU A 234 -5.09 -36.49 0.92
CA GLU A 234 -4.86 -36.99 2.27
C GLU A 234 -4.61 -38.49 2.20
N ILE A 235 -3.54 -38.93 2.85
CA ILE A 235 -3.07 -40.31 2.86
C ILE A 235 -3.14 -40.82 4.30
N SER A 236 -3.78 -41.97 4.50
CA SER A 236 -3.86 -42.66 5.79
C SER A 236 -3.47 -44.12 5.58
N PRO A 237 -2.20 -44.49 5.85
CA PRO A 237 -1.74 -45.86 5.64
C PRO A 237 -2.34 -46.79 6.71
N LYS A 238 -2.71 -48.02 6.32
CA LYS A 238 -3.23 -49.06 7.21
C LYS A 238 -2.34 -49.19 8.45
N ASP A 239 -2.94 -49.10 9.64
CA ASP A 239 -2.26 -49.47 10.88
C ASP A 239 -2.09 -51.00 10.91
N PRO A 240 -0.85 -51.55 10.88
CA PRO A 240 -0.62 -52.99 10.88
C PRO A 240 -1.15 -53.69 12.14
N GLY A 241 -1.30 -52.95 13.25
CA GLY A 241 -1.83 -53.47 14.52
C GLY A 241 -3.35 -53.49 14.60
N ASN A 242 -4.05 -52.85 13.67
CA ASN A 242 -5.51 -52.78 13.62
C ASN A 242 -6.03 -53.51 12.38
N THR A 243 -6.67 -54.66 12.58
CA THR A 243 -7.20 -55.47 11.49
C THR A 243 -8.29 -54.76 10.69
N ASP A 244 -9.02 -53.85 11.34
CA ASP A 244 -10.15 -53.10 10.78
C ASP A 244 -9.69 -51.79 10.11
N ALA A 245 -8.41 -51.43 10.24
CA ALA A 245 -7.81 -50.33 9.50
C ALA A 245 -7.64 -50.70 8.02
N ILE A 246 -7.77 -49.71 7.15
CA ILE A 246 -7.55 -49.85 5.71
C ILE A 246 -6.68 -48.71 5.21
N ASP A 247 -6.12 -48.84 4.01
CA ASP A 247 -5.45 -47.73 3.35
C ASP A 247 -6.47 -46.74 2.79
N TRP A 248 -6.34 -45.46 3.14
CA TRP A 248 -7.15 -44.39 2.57
C TRP A 248 -6.34 -43.46 1.69
N THR A 249 -6.98 -43.03 0.61
CA THR A 249 -6.56 -41.84 -0.14
C THR A 249 -7.79 -41.00 -0.42
N ILE A 250 -7.84 -39.80 0.14
CA ILE A 250 -8.91 -38.84 -0.06
C ILE A 250 -8.37 -37.73 -0.96
N LYS A 251 -9.04 -37.45 -2.07
CA LYS A 251 -8.78 -36.25 -2.84
C LYS A 251 -9.52 -35.10 -2.19
N TYR A 252 -8.79 -34.06 -1.82
CA TYR A 252 -9.31 -32.88 -1.14
C TYR A 252 -9.26 -31.67 -2.07
N GLY A 253 -10.44 -31.21 -2.49
CA GLY A 253 -10.63 -30.00 -3.29
C GLY A 253 -11.00 -28.82 -2.40
N THR A 254 -10.28 -27.71 -2.50
CA THR A 254 -10.67 -26.45 -1.84
C THR A 254 -10.70 -25.31 -2.83
N SER A 255 -11.65 -24.40 -2.65
CA SER A 255 -11.64 -23.14 -3.38
C SER A 255 -12.07 -22.01 -2.49
N PHE A 256 -11.52 -20.82 -2.71
CA PHE A 256 -12.00 -19.63 -2.05
C PHE A 256 -12.12 -18.47 -3.04
N SER A 257 -13.06 -17.59 -2.74
CA SER A 257 -13.19 -16.30 -3.38
C SER A 257 -13.55 -15.24 -2.35
N ASP A 258 -12.93 -14.08 -2.44
CA ASP A 258 -13.17 -12.92 -1.59
C ASP A 258 -13.37 -11.71 -2.49
N TYR A 259 -14.43 -10.94 -2.25
CA TYR A 259 -14.70 -9.71 -2.98
C TYR A 259 -14.93 -8.58 -1.99
N LEU A 260 -14.02 -7.61 -2.01
CA LEU A 260 -14.04 -6.47 -1.11
C LEU A 260 -14.12 -5.18 -1.92
N SER A 261 -14.85 -4.20 -1.40
CA SER A 261 -14.91 -2.88 -2.02
C SER A 261 -15.13 -1.79 -0.98
N GLY A 262 -14.67 -0.58 -1.29
CA GLY A 262 -14.91 0.56 -0.40
C GLY A 262 -13.99 1.75 -0.64
N PRO A 263 -14.24 2.84 0.09
CA PRO A 263 -13.50 4.08 -0.03
C PRO A 263 -12.08 3.98 0.55
N SER A 264 -11.22 4.89 0.12
CA SER A 264 -9.87 5.06 0.63
C SER A 264 -9.52 6.53 0.82
N VAL A 265 -8.62 6.80 1.77
CA VAL A 265 -8.03 8.10 2.02
C VAL A 265 -6.52 7.95 2.17
N GLY A 266 -5.76 8.94 1.74
CA GLY A 266 -4.31 8.83 1.77
C GLY A 266 -3.56 10.08 1.37
N ALA A 267 -2.27 9.91 1.09
CA ALA A 267 -1.40 10.95 0.60
C ALA A 267 -0.41 10.40 -0.43
N ALA A 268 -0.13 11.20 -1.45
CA ALA A 268 0.96 10.99 -2.40
C ALA A 268 2.07 12.02 -2.18
N LEU A 269 3.30 11.57 -2.36
CA LEU A 269 4.51 12.38 -2.38
C LEU A 269 5.21 12.15 -3.70
N GLU A 270 5.42 13.21 -4.48
CA GLU A 270 6.19 13.14 -5.71
C GLU A 270 7.40 14.05 -5.61
N TYR A 271 8.56 13.56 -6.03
CA TYR A 271 9.78 14.35 -6.04
C TYR A 271 10.49 14.18 -7.37
N LYS A 272 10.63 15.27 -8.11
CA LYS A 272 11.36 15.33 -9.39
C LYS A 272 12.75 15.89 -9.17
N TRP A 273 13.78 15.19 -9.62
CA TRP A 273 15.17 15.64 -9.51
C TRP A 273 15.98 15.35 -10.78
N LYS A 274 17.03 16.14 -10.99
CA LYS A 274 17.94 16.01 -12.15
C LYS A 274 17.22 15.91 -13.50
N GLU A 275 16.06 16.58 -13.62
CA GLU A 275 15.15 16.66 -14.79
C GLU A 275 14.54 15.33 -15.28
N LYS A 276 15.29 14.23 -15.24
CA LYS A 276 14.89 12.92 -15.76
C LYS A 276 14.36 11.95 -14.71
N TRP A 277 14.58 12.22 -13.43
CA TRP A 277 14.23 11.29 -12.37
C TRP A 277 13.04 11.80 -11.55
N GLU A 278 12.16 10.87 -11.19
CA GLU A 278 11.00 11.14 -10.37
C GLU A 278 10.74 9.97 -9.41
N THR A 279 10.57 10.24 -8.13
CA THR A 279 9.95 9.28 -7.20
C THR A 279 8.52 9.64 -6.96
N ARG A 280 7.67 8.60 -6.91
CA ARG A 280 6.28 8.71 -6.51
C ARG A 280 6.04 7.73 -5.36
N TRP A 281 5.52 8.23 -4.25
CA TRP A 281 5.12 7.43 -3.10
C TRP A 281 3.65 7.65 -2.84
N GLU A 282 2.93 6.58 -2.52
CA GLU A 282 1.53 6.65 -2.14
C GLU A 282 1.31 5.85 -0.85
N PHE A 283 0.62 6.47 0.10
CA PHE A 283 0.23 5.87 1.37
C PHE A 283 -1.28 5.99 1.50
N GLN A 284 -1.97 4.87 1.67
CA GLN A 284 -3.43 4.84 1.69
C GLN A 284 -3.97 3.93 2.77
N LYS A 285 -5.04 4.39 3.42
CA LYS A 285 -5.90 3.57 4.26
C LYS A 285 -7.21 3.35 3.52
N GLN A 286 -7.63 2.10 3.42
CA GLN A 286 -8.85 1.71 2.73
C GLN A 286 -9.81 1.07 3.74
N PHE A 287 -11.09 1.40 3.61
CA PHE A 287 -12.16 0.88 4.45
C PHE A 287 -13.03 0.02 3.55
N LEU A 288 -12.76 -1.27 3.53
CA LEU A 288 -13.40 -2.20 2.61
C LEU A 288 -14.44 -3.03 3.37
N GLN A 289 -15.44 -3.47 2.64
CA GLN A 289 -16.42 -4.43 3.10
C GLN A 289 -16.72 -5.41 1.97
N GLY A 290 -17.13 -6.62 2.32
CA GLY A 290 -17.54 -7.58 1.31
C GLY A 290 -17.67 -8.99 1.84
N ASN A 291 -17.78 -9.93 0.91
CA ASN A 291 -18.13 -11.31 1.20
C ASN A 291 -17.04 -12.24 0.69
N SER A 292 -16.80 -13.32 1.43
CA SER A 292 -16.02 -14.45 0.96
C SER A 292 -16.84 -15.72 0.92
N ILE A 293 -16.53 -16.58 -0.03
CA ILE A 293 -17.03 -17.95 -0.13
C ILE A 293 -15.83 -18.88 -0.10
N TYR A 294 -15.91 -19.92 0.72
CA TYR A 294 -14.98 -21.04 0.72
C TYR A 294 -15.77 -22.31 0.46
N THR A 295 -15.29 -23.13 -0.46
CA THR A 295 -15.88 -24.44 -0.74
C THR A 295 -14.85 -25.51 -0.49
N ARG A 296 -15.33 -26.63 0.02
CA ARG A 296 -14.60 -27.86 0.21
C ARG A 296 -15.35 -28.96 -0.52
N ASP A 297 -14.63 -29.70 -1.34
CA ASP A 297 -15.10 -30.89 -2.04
C ASP A 297 -14.20 -32.05 -1.59
N GLN A 298 -14.76 -33.10 -1.01
CA GLN A 298 -14.02 -34.29 -0.59
C GLN A 298 -14.47 -35.47 -1.42
N ILE A 299 -13.50 -36.18 -2.01
CA ILE A 299 -13.75 -37.42 -2.74
C ILE A 299 -12.89 -38.51 -2.12
N ALA A 300 -13.52 -39.43 -1.39
CA ALA A 300 -12.83 -40.57 -0.79
C ALA A 300 -13.03 -41.83 -1.64
N TYR A 301 -11.92 -42.49 -1.98
CA TYR A 301 -11.92 -43.79 -2.64
C TYR A 301 -11.64 -44.87 -1.59
N LEU A 302 -12.65 -45.70 -1.32
CA LEU A 302 -12.54 -46.89 -0.48
C LEU A 302 -12.50 -48.12 -1.39
N VAL A 303 -11.88 -49.22 -0.93
CA VAL A 303 -11.99 -50.52 -1.61
C VAL A 303 -13.48 -50.92 -1.67
N GLY A 304 -14.12 -50.70 -2.83
CA GLY A 304 -15.52 -51.04 -3.08
C GLY A 304 -16.57 -49.97 -2.73
N SER A 305 -16.17 -48.75 -2.30
CA SER A 305 -17.12 -47.65 -2.00
C SER A 305 -16.57 -46.29 -2.46
N PHE A 306 -17.49 -45.35 -2.70
CA PHE A 306 -17.22 -43.99 -3.13
C PHE A 306 -18.03 -43.03 -2.26
N PHE A 307 -17.38 -42.00 -1.74
CA PHE A 307 -18.02 -40.94 -0.96
C PHE A 307 -17.64 -39.58 -1.52
N GLU A 308 -18.65 -38.73 -1.73
CA GLU A 308 -18.50 -37.34 -2.14
C GLU A 308 -19.23 -36.45 -1.13
N GLU A 309 -18.50 -35.52 -0.52
CA GLU A 309 -19.07 -34.49 0.35
C GLU A 309 -18.68 -33.12 -0.16
N ARG A 310 -19.63 -32.20 -0.11
CA ARG A 310 -19.41 -30.79 -0.42
C ARG A 310 -19.92 -29.93 0.71
N ALA A 311 -19.09 -28.99 1.14
CA ALA A 311 -19.45 -27.98 2.12
C ALA A 311 -19.05 -26.59 1.61
N ALA A 312 -19.90 -25.60 1.83
CA ALA A 312 -19.60 -24.20 1.55
C ALA A 312 -19.78 -23.34 2.79
N LEU A 313 -18.81 -22.48 3.06
CA LEU A 313 -18.87 -21.46 4.10
C LEU A 313 -18.85 -20.07 3.48
N ASN A 314 -19.76 -19.23 3.95
CA ASN A 314 -19.95 -17.86 3.49
C ASN A 314 -19.68 -16.91 4.65
N ASN A 315 -18.78 -15.95 4.45
CA ASN A 315 -18.46 -14.95 5.47
C ASN A 315 -18.71 -13.55 4.94
N GLN A 316 -19.12 -12.67 5.84
CA GLN A 316 -19.15 -11.23 5.61
C GLN A 316 -18.05 -10.56 6.44
N TRP A 317 -17.31 -9.67 5.78
CA TRP A 317 -16.11 -9.06 6.32
C TRP A 317 -16.20 -7.55 6.28
N LYS A 318 -15.74 -6.95 7.37
CA LYS A 318 -15.25 -5.58 7.41
C LYS A 318 -13.73 -5.60 7.43
N VAL A 319 -13.11 -4.88 6.51
CA VAL A 319 -11.68 -4.97 6.28
C VAL A 319 -11.05 -3.58 6.33
N ASN A 320 -10.11 -3.41 7.25
CA ASN A 320 -9.25 -2.22 7.28
C ASN A 320 -7.96 -2.55 6.55
N SER A 321 -7.66 -1.83 5.47
CA SER A 321 -6.48 -2.07 4.65
C SER A 321 -5.50 -0.90 4.71
N GLN A 322 -4.22 -1.22 4.74
CA GLN A 322 -3.11 -0.27 4.63
C GLN A 322 -2.31 -0.61 3.39
N SER A 323 -2.13 0.36 2.50
CA SER A 323 -1.39 0.22 1.24
C SER A 323 -0.27 1.25 1.17
N ILE A 324 0.92 0.78 0.78
CA ILE A 324 2.09 1.59 0.51
C ILE A 324 2.61 1.20 -0.87
N SER A 325 2.83 2.19 -1.73
CA SER A 325 3.49 1.98 -3.02
C SER A 325 4.58 3.02 -3.26
N GLY A 326 5.61 2.60 -3.98
CA GLY A 326 6.72 3.47 -4.36
C GLY A 326 7.15 3.16 -5.78
N LYS A 327 7.38 4.20 -6.59
CA LYS A 327 7.87 4.10 -7.97
C LYS A 327 9.05 5.04 -8.14
N LEU A 328 10.12 4.53 -8.74
CA LEU A 328 11.23 5.30 -9.29
C LEU A 328 11.03 5.34 -10.80
N VAL A 329 10.92 6.54 -11.36
CA VAL A 329 10.64 6.79 -12.77
C VAL A 329 11.84 7.49 -13.40
N TYR A 330 12.26 6.99 -14.56
CA TYR A 330 13.30 7.56 -15.41
C TYR A 330 12.70 7.95 -16.75
N HIS A 331 12.66 9.25 -17.04
CA HIS A 331 12.20 9.83 -18.29
C HIS A 331 13.31 9.74 -19.34
N TRP A 332 13.17 8.80 -20.29
CA TRP A 332 14.15 8.56 -21.34
C TRP A 332 14.02 9.59 -22.48
N ARG A 333 12.79 9.83 -22.91
CA ARG A 333 12.38 10.89 -23.84
C ARG A 333 11.22 11.65 -23.22
N ASP A 334 10.87 12.80 -23.78
CA ASP A 334 9.76 13.64 -23.31
C ASP A 334 8.44 12.89 -23.11
N SER A 335 8.21 11.83 -23.89
CA SER A 335 6.98 11.02 -23.83
C SER A 335 7.19 9.59 -23.36
N VAL A 336 8.43 9.10 -23.20
CA VAL A 336 8.68 7.69 -22.86
C VAL A 336 9.49 7.62 -21.57
N PHE A 337 8.97 6.85 -20.61
CA PHE A 337 9.64 6.64 -19.32
C PHE A 337 9.68 5.17 -18.94
N PHE A 338 10.71 4.81 -18.18
CA PHE A 338 10.85 3.51 -17.53
C PHE A 338 10.64 3.68 -16.04
N TRP A 339 10.17 2.63 -15.38
CA TRP A 339 9.98 2.69 -13.95
C TRP A 339 10.25 1.34 -13.28
N SER A 340 10.70 1.42 -12.04
CA SER A 340 10.76 0.30 -11.11
C SER A 340 10.01 0.67 -9.84
N GLY A 341 9.28 -0.24 -9.24
CA GLY A 341 8.51 0.08 -8.06
C GLY A 341 8.13 -1.12 -7.22
N PHE A 342 7.52 -0.85 -6.09
CA PHE A 342 6.97 -1.85 -5.21
C PHE A 342 5.56 -1.47 -4.78
N GLN A 343 4.80 -2.48 -4.37
CA GLN A 343 3.50 -2.34 -3.76
C GLN A 343 3.41 -3.29 -2.56
N TYR A 344 2.88 -2.79 -1.46
CA TYR A 344 2.57 -3.56 -0.27
C TYR A 344 1.17 -3.21 0.22
N SER A 345 0.32 -4.22 0.42
CA SER A 345 -1.01 -4.08 0.99
C SER A 345 -1.20 -5.09 2.14
N LYS A 346 -1.67 -4.61 3.28
CA LYS A 346 -2.08 -5.44 4.42
C LYS A 346 -3.56 -5.20 4.69
N LEU A 347 -4.37 -6.25 4.56
CA LEU A 347 -5.80 -6.24 4.76
C LEU A 347 -6.11 -6.94 6.08
N THR A 348 -6.61 -6.20 7.07
CA THR A 348 -6.98 -6.74 8.38
C THR A 348 -8.48 -6.98 8.43
N TYR A 349 -8.85 -8.24 8.59
CA TYR A 349 -10.24 -8.70 8.54
C TYR A 349 -10.89 -8.66 9.93
N LYS A 350 -12.16 -8.28 9.93
CA LYS A 350 -13.08 -8.46 11.05
C LYS A 350 -14.34 -9.14 10.51
N MET A 351 -14.69 -10.28 11.08
CA MET A 351 -15.90 -10.99 10.72
C MET A 351 -17.13 -10.26 11.24
N GLU A 352 -18.09 -10.02 10.36
CA GLU A 352 -19.41 -9.47 10.71
C GLU A 352 -20.46 -10.59 10.77
N HIS A 353 -20.38 -11.56 9.87
CA HIS A 353 -21.29 -12.70 9.84
C HIS A 353 -20.59 -13.95 9.30
N LEU A 354 -20.92 -15.10 9.88
CA LEU A 354 -20.54 -16.44 9.43
C LEU A 354 -21.83 -17.19 9.08
N GLY A 355 -21.85 -17.79 7.89
CA GLY A 355 -22.92 -18.67 7.44
C GLY A 355 -22.39 -19.74 6.49
N GLY A 356 -23.29 -20.51 5.91
CA GLY A 356 -22.96 -21.63 5.03
C GLY A 356 -23.62 -22.94 5.47
N ASP A 357 -23.09 -24.04 4.96
CA ASP A 357 -23.52 -25.40 5.25
C ASP A 357 -23.00 -25.82 6.63
N LEU A 358 -23.58 -25.23 7.67
CA LEU A 358 -23.37 -25.62 9.05
C LEU A 358 -24.36 -26.74 9.37
N ASP A 359 -23.86 -27.92 9.76
CA ASP A 359 -24.71 -29.01 10.24
C ASP A 359 -25.21 -28.69 11.66
N LEU A 360 -26.33 -27.97 11.70
CA LEU A 360 -26.94 -27.48 12.92
C LEU A 360 -28.10 -28.41 13.30
N ASN A 361 -27.80 -29.37 14.16
CA ASN A 361 -28.83 -30.25 14.74
C ASN A 361 -29.74 -29.48 15.71
N GLY A 362 -31.01 -29.88 15.79
CA GLY A 362 -31.97 -29.40 16.79
C GLY A 362 -33.09 -28.53 16.23
N SER A 363 -33.85 -27.92 17.15
CA SER A 363 -34.92 -26.98 16.84
C SER A 363 -34.37 -25.69 16.21
N PRO A 364 -35.19 -24.90 15.47
CA PRO A 364 -34.74 -23.64 14.88
C PRO A 364 -34.09 -22.66 15.88
N PHE A 365 -34.54 -22.68 17.14
CA PHE A 365 -33.97 -21.85 18.20
C PHE A 365 -32.58 -22.34 18.62
N GLU A 366 -32.39 -23.65 18.76
CA GLU A 366 -31.10 -24.26 19.08
C GLU A 366 -30.10 -24.07 17.94
N ALA A 367 -30.54 -24.22 16.69
CA ALA A 367 -29.72 -23.94 15.51
C ALA A 367 -29.26 -22.47 15.48
N TYR A 368 -30.13 -21.53 15.85
CA TYR A 368 -29.76 -20.11 15.98
C TYR A 368 -28.71 -19.87 17.07
N ILE A 369 -28.92 -20.42 18.27
CA ILE A 369 -27.94 -20.32 19.38
C ILE A 369 -26.58 -20.90 18.95
N ASN A 370 -26.59 -22.07 18.33
CA ASN A 370 -25.38 -22.72 17.84
C ASN A 370 -24.66 -21.86 16.79
N THR A 371 -25.40 -21.23 15.88
CA THR A 371 -24.82 -20.30 14.89
C THR A 371 -24.14 -19.11 15.58
N VAL A 372 -24.80 -18.48 16.56
CA VAL A 372 -24.25 -17.35 17.32
C VAL A 372 -23.01 -17.77 18.10
N LEU A 373 -23.03 -18.96 18.71
CA LEU A 373 -21.89 -19.49 19.45
C LEU A 373 -20.71 -19.76 18.52
N ILE A 374 -20.91 -20.44 17.39
CA ILE A 374 -19.87 -20.71 16.39
C ILE A 374 -19.29 -19.39 15.87
N GLN A 375 -20.14 -18.41 15.55
CA GLN A 375 -19.69 -17.10 15.11
C GLN A 375 -18.83 -16.40 16.19
N SER A 376 -19.26 -16.43 17.46
CA SER A 376 -18.51 -15.84 18.57
C SER A 376 -17.14 -16.50 18.77
N LEU A 377 -17.08 -17.83 18.72
CA LEU A 377 -15.85 -18.61 18.88
C LEU A 377 -14.87 -18.40 17.72
N THR A 378 -15.39 -18.24 16.50
CA THR A 378 -14.56 -18.12 15.30
C THR A 378 -14.16 -16.68 14.99
N GLN A 379 -14.80 -15.66 15.57
CA GLN A 379 -14.48 -14.26 15.32
C GLN A 379 -13.01 -13.92 15.64
N GLY A 380 -12.43 -14.56 16.66
CA GLY A 380 -11.03 -14.40 17.04
C GLY A 380 -10.02 -14.98 16.05
N LEU A 381 -10.46 -15.81 15.10
CA LEU A 381 -9.60 -16.42 14.08
C LEU A 381 -9.39 -15.52 12.86
N ALA A 382 -10.10 -14.39 12.79
CA ALA A 382 -9.93 -13.39 11.74
C ALA A 382 -8.56 -12.72 11.85
N GLY A 383 -7.83 -12.70 10.74
CA GLY A 383 -6.43 -12.29 10.63
C GLY A 383 -6.19 -11.37 9.45
N ASN A 384 -5.05 -11.54 8.77
CA ASN A 384 -4.59 -10.61 7.74
C ASN A 384 -4.32 -11.28 6.40
N SER A 385 -4.77 -10.67 5.31
CA SER A 385 -4.21 -10.95 3.99
C SER A 385 -3.05 -9.99 3.72
N THR A 386 -1.95 -10.49 3.19
CA THR A 386 -0.79 -9.66 2.82
C THR A 386 -0.51 -9.83 1.34
N ALA A 387 -0.28 -8.73 0.62
CA ALA A 387 0.05 -8.73 -0.79
C ALA A 387 1.25 -7.83 -1.03
N LYS A 388 2.33 -8.39 -1.57
CA LYS A 388 3.57 -7.67 -1.86
C LYS A 388 4.00 -7.94 -3.29
N ALA A 389 4.50 -6.92 -3.97
CA ALA A 389 5.00 -7.03 -5.33
C ALA A 389 6.13 -6.05 -5.61
N ILE A 390 7.04 -6.46 -6.48
CA ILE A 390 8.08 -5.62 -7.09
C ILE A 390 7.84 -5.66 -8.59
N PHE A 391 7.89 -4.50 -9.22
CA PHE A 391 7.58 -4.30 -10.64
C PHE A 391 8.72 -3.59 -11.36
N VAL A 392 8.86 -3.92 -12.63
CA VAL A 392 9.56 -3.13 -13.64
C VAL A 392 8.61 -2.89 -14.80
N GLY A 393 8.72 -1.72 -15.41
CA GLY A 393 7.77 -1.34 -16.44
C GLY A 393 8.20 -0.13 -17.26
N ALA A 394 7.33 0.20 -18.19
CA ALA A 394 7.45 1.36 -19.04
C ALA A 394 6.12 2.08 -19.11
N GLY A 395 6.17 3.35 -19.51
CA GLY A 395 4.99 4.14 -19.74
C GLY A 395 5.22 5.21 -20.78
N TYR A 396 4.10 5.81 -21.16
CA TYR A 396 4.02 6.85 -22.16
C TYR A 396 3.26 8.06 -21.58
N SER A 397 3.78 9.25 -21.81
CA SER A 397 3.23 10.52 -21.35
C SER A 397 2.93 11.44 -22.52
N LEU A 398 1.69 11.93 -22.57
CA LEU A 398 1.23 12.98 -23.47
C LEU A 398 1.13 14.26 -22.65
N ASP A 399 1.95 15.26 -22.97
CA ASP A 399 1.93 16.58 -22.35
C ASP A 399 1.22 17.57 -23.28
N PHE A 400 0.00 17.96 -22.93
CA PHE A 400 -0.82 18.90 -23.70
C PHE A 400 -0.47 20.36 -23.39
N SER A 401 0.45 20.61 -22.45
CA SER A 401 0.87 21.97 -22.07
C SER A 401 1.96 22.52 -22.96
N LYS A 402 2.69 21.66 -23.69
CA LYS A 402 3.68 22.07 -24.67
C LYS A 402 2.96 22.47 -25.95
N LYS A 403 2.95 23.78 -26.25
CA LYS A 403 2.62 24.25 -27.60
C LYS A 403 3.66 23.64 -28.54
N GLU A 404 3.23 22.80 -29.48
CA GLU A 404 4.05 22.45 -30.62
C GLU A 404 4.44 23.76 -31.31
N ALA A 405 5.74 24.08 -31.31
CA ALA A 405 6.28 25.08 -32.20
C ALA A 405 6.17 24.48 -33.61
N GLN A 406 5.12 24.89 -34.34
CA GLN A 406 5.03 24.71 -35.79
C GLN A 406 5.99 25.65 -36.50
#